data_AF-A0A0X8IG76-F1
#
_entry.id   AF-A0A0X8IG76-F1
#
_cell.length_a   1.000
_cell.length_b   1.000
_cell.length_c   1.000
_cell.angle_alpha   90.00
_cell.angle_beta   90.00
_cell.angle_gamma   90.00
#
_symmetry.space_group_name_H-M   'P 1'
#
loop_
_entity.id
_entity.type
_entity.pdbx_description
1 polymer ?
#
loop_
_entity_poly.entity_id
_entity_poly.type
_entity_poly.pdbx_seq_one_letter_code
_entity_poly.pdbx_strand_id
1 'polypeptide(L)'
;TVGSINRSVDSIDIATGKVTENRVIGESSNLRDVVYTPDGKYIAVTYETPKNWLPVCEAENGQIFTNNVAIIDTSKGGKVACLPLDELNNYDGNP
;
A
#
# COMPACT_ATOMS: atom_id res chain seq x y z
N THR A 1 10.50 -6.07 -5.06
CA THR A 1 10.82 -6.23 -6.50
C THR A 1 10.29 -5.05 -7.30
N VAL A 2 10.95 -4.68 -8.39
CA VAL A 2 10.49 -3.64 -9.35
C VAL A 2 9.72 -4.28 -10.51
N GLY A 3 8.86 -3.52 -11.19
CA GLY A 3 8.10 -4.03 -12.35
C GLY A 3 6.88 -4.89 -12.00
N SER A 4 6.40 -4.84 -10.74
CA SER A 4 5.16 -5.50 -10.31
C SER A 4 4.11 -4.48 -9.89
N ILE A 5 2.87 -4.71 -10.31
CA ILE A 5 1.67 -3.99 -9.84
C ILE A 5 1.13 -4.56 -8.52
N ASN A 6 1.61 -5.74 -8.12
CA ASN A 6 1.29 -6.35 -6.83
C ASN A 6 2.58 -6.36 -6.00
N ARG A 7 2.62 -5.53 -4.97
CA ARG A 7 3.75 -5.45 -4.04
C ARG A 7 3.34 -6.03 -2.70
N SER A 8 4.30 -6.41 -1.88
CA SER A 8 4.02 -7.14 -0.65
C SER A 8 4.87 -6.68 0.52
N VAL A 9 4.39 -7.02 1.71
CA VAL A 9 5.06 -6.85 2.99
C VAL A 9 5.33 -8.24 3.57
N ASP A 10 6.57 -8.46 3.98
CA ASP A 10 7.01 -9.70 4.63
C ASP A 10 7.03 -9.54 6.15
N SER A 11 6.41 -10.49 6.84
CA SER A 11 6.54 -10.67 8.28
C SER A 11 7.67 -11.65 8.57
N ILE A 12 8.62 -11.27 9.41
CA ILE A 12 9.80 -12.08 9.74
C ILE A 12 9.77 -12.43 11.22
N ASP A 13 9.96 -13.71 11.53
CA ASP A 13 10.22 -14.17 12.89
C ASP A 13 11.68 -13.86 13.27
N ILE A 14 11.87 -13.04 14.30
CA ILE A 14 13.19 -12.53 14.68
C ILE A 14 14.08 -13.64 15.27
N ALA A 15 13.51 -14.64 15.95
CA ALA A 15 14.28 -15.71 16.58
C ALA A 15 14.88 -16.67 15.53
N THR A 16 14.16 -16.90 14.44
CA THR A 16 14.52 -17.86 13.39
C THR A 16 15.06 -17.19 12.12
N GLY A 17 14.83 -15.90 11.94
CA GLY A 17 15.19 -15.14 10.73
C GLY A 17 14.38 -15.54 9.48
N LYS A 18 13.25 -16.23 9.65
CA LYS A 18 12.44 -16.74 8.54
C LYS A 18 11.22 -15.87 8.29
N VAL A 19 10.85 -15.74 7.01
CA VAL A 19 9.56 -15.17 6.62
C VAL A 19 8.46 -16.10 7.10
N THR A 20 7.54 -15.59 7.91
CA THR A 20 6.38 -16.32 8.44
C THR A 20 5.13 -16.09 7.61
N GLU A 21 5.04 -14.93 6.96
CA GLU A 21 3.91 -14.54 6.13
C GLU A 21 4.35 -13.50 5.10
N ASN A 22 3.82 -13.59 3.87
CA ASN A 22 3.90 -12.56 2.86
C ASN A 22 2.49 -12.05 2.57
N ARG A 23 2.25 -10.74 2.68
CA ARG A 23 0.95 -10.14 2.37
C ARG A 23 1.04 -9.20 1.19
N VAL A 24 0.22 -9.45 0.19
CA VAL A 24 0.14 -8.64 -1.03
C VAL A 24 -0.78 -7.44 -0.80
N ILE A 25 -0.29 -6.26 -1.11
CA ILE A 25 -1.07 -5.05 -1.35
C ILE A 25 -1.29 -4.99 -2.87
N GLY A 26 -2.51 -5.31 -3.30
CA GLY A 26 -2.87 -5.29 -4.72
C GLY A 26 -2.81 -3.88 -5.29
N GLU A 27 -2.53 -3.78 -6.59
CA GLU A 27 -2.53 -2.52 -7.35
C GLU A 27 -1.69 -1.42 -6.67
N SER A 28 -0.47 -1.75 -6.27
CA SER A 28 0.39 -0.85 -5.50
C SER A 28 1.72 -0.54 -6.18
N SER A 29 2.14 0.73 -6.04
CA SER A 29 3.48 1.22 -6.38
C SER A 29 4.05 2.07 -5.25
N ASN A 30 5.36 2.29 -5.31
CA ASN A 30 6.05 3.29 -4.48
C ASN A 30 5.76 3.19 -2.97
N LEU A 31 5.78 1.99 -2.39
CA LEU A 31 5.74 1.82 -0.93
C LEU A 31 6.96 2.53 -0.33
N ARG A 32 6.72 3.57 0.47
CA ARG A 32 7.79 4.43 1.02
C ARG A 32 8.15 4.15 2.46
N ASP A 33 7.18 3.74 3.28
CA ASP A 33 7.41 3.52 4.69
C ASP A 33 6.45 2.46 5.26
N VAL A 34 6.81 1.91 6.42
CA VAL A 34 6.00 0.99 7.21
C VAL A 34 6.20 1.27 8.70
N VAL A 35 5.10 1.48 9.42
CA VAL A 35 5.12 1.76 10.86
C VAL A 35 4.13 0.89 11.62
N TYR A 36 4.49 0.49 12.84
CA TYR A 36 3.61 -0.26 13.74
C TYR A 36 2.74 0.67 14.58
N THR A 37 1.54 0.22 14.94
CA THR A 37 0.79 0.82 16.05
C THR A 37 1.48 0.52 17.38
N PRO A 38 1.34 1.37 18.42
CA PRO A 38 1.98 1.14 19.71
C PRO A 38 1.61 -0.19 20.38
N ASP A 39 0.42 -0.73 20.09
CA ASP A 39 -0.06 -2.02 20.58
C ASP A 39 0.36 -3.21 19.71
N GLY A 40 1.04 -2.95 18.58
CA GLY A 40 1.55 -3.96 17.65
C GLY A 40 0.48 -4.70 16.84
N LYS A 41 -0.80 -4.33 16.96
CA LYS A 41 -1.91 -5.03 16.28
C LYS A 41 -2.05 -4.66 14.82
N TYR A 42 -1.51 -3.52 14.41
CA TYR A 42 -1.58 -3.06 13.04
C TYR A 42 -0.23 -2.51 12.57
N ILE A 43 -0.04 -2.53 11.26
CA ILE A 43 0.95 -1.72 10.58
C ILE A 43 0.28 -0.81 9.56
N ALA A 44 0.83 0.38 9.38
CA ALA A 44 0.45 1.31 8.33
C ALA A 44 1.56 1.36 7.26
N VAL A 45 1.18 1.32 5.99
CA VAL A 45 2.09 1.37 4.84
C VAL A 45 1.62 2.47 3.90
N THR A 46 2.49 3.42 3.58
CA THR A 46 2.19 4.50 2.62
C THR A 46 2.61 4.09 1.19
N TYR A 47 1.72 4.24 0.22
CA TYR A 47 1.95 3.80 -1.16
C TYR A 47 1.05 4.54 -2.17
N GLU A 48 1.24 4.29 -3.46
CA GLU A 48 0.39 4.81 -4.54
C GLU A 48 -0.37 3.68 -5.24
N THR A 49 -1.58 3.96 -5.74
CA THR A 49 -2.37 3.05 -6.59
C THR A 49 -2.36 3.54 -8.05
N PRO A 50 -1.52 2.93 -8.93
CA PRO A 50 -1.51 3.22 -10.36
C PRO A 50 -2.65 2.48 -11.08
N LYS A 51 -3.26 3.13 -12.08
CA LYS A 51 -4.29 2.51 -12.94
C LYS A 51 -3.67 2.18 -14.29
N ASN A 52 -2.73 1.24 -14.28
CA ASN A 52 -1.88 0.89 -15.41
C ASN A 52 -2.64 0.32 -16.63
N TRP A 53 -3.89 -0.09 -16.44
CA TRP A 53 -4.75 -0.63 -17.51
C TRP A 53 -5.70 0.39 -18.13
N LEU A 54 -5.76 1.60 -17.58
CA LEU A 54 -6.55 2.70 -18.13
C LEU A 54 -5.69 3.56 -19.07
N PRO A 55 -6.24 4.07 -20.19
CA PRO A 55 -5.55 5.09 -20.97
C PRO A 55 -5.39 6.37 -20.14
N VAL A 56 -4.29 7.09 -20.37
CA VAL A 56 -4.05 8.39 -19.76
C VAL A 56 -4.84 9.44 -20.55
N CYS A 57 -5.97 9.89 -20.01
CA CYS A 57 -6.85 10.87 -20.67
C CYS A 57 -7.00 12.17 -19.86
N GLU A 58 -7.10 12.04 -18.54
CA GLU A 58 -7.53 13.10 -17.62
C GLU A 58 -6.72 13.00 -16.31
N ALA A 59 -6.58 14.10 -15.59
CA ALA A 59 -5.94 14.14 -14.28
C ALA A 59 -6.97 13.99 -13.13
N GLU A 60 -8.24 14.18 -13.47
CA GLU A 60 -9.40 14.18 -12.60
C GLU A 60 -9.65 12.80 -11.98
N ASN A 61 -10.24 12.79 -10.78
CA ASN A 61 -10.68 11.60 -10.07
C ASN A 61 -9.59 10.53 -9.86
N GLY A 62 -8.33 10.95 -9.88
CA GLY A 62 -7.19 10.05 -9.72
C GLY A 62 -7.10 8.99 -10.82
N GLN A 63 -7.48 9.32 -12.07
CA GLN A 63 -7.49 8.36 -13.19
C GLN A 63 -6.14 7.66 -13.36
N ILE A 64 -5.02 8.33 -13.08
CA ILE A 64 -3.68 7.79 -13.31
C ILE A 64 -3.09 7.22 -12.02
N PHE A 65 -3.03 8.05 -10.98
CA PHE A 65 -2.50 7.73 -9.66
C PHE A 65 -3.45 8.21 -8.58
N THR A 66 -3.46 7.48 -7.47
CA THR A 66 -3.97 7.96 -6.19
C THR A 66 -2.94 7.66 -5.11
N ASN A 67 -2.85 8.50 -4.10
CA ASN A 67 -2.06 8.29 -2.89
C ASN A 67 -2.91 7.52 -1.88
N ASN A 68 -2.32 6.53 -1.23
CA ASN A 68 -3.03 5.58 -0.39
C ASN A 68 -2.25 5.23 0.88
N VAL A 69 -2.99 4.79 1.89
CA VAL A 69 -2.44 4.11 3.06
C VAL A 69 -3.09 2.74 3.20
N ALA A 70 -2.28 1.71 3.43
CA ALA A 70 -2.76 0.38 3.79
C ALA A 70 -2.63 0.17 5.30
N ILE A 71 -3.71 -0.26 5.95
CA ILE A 71 -3.71 -0.73 7.34
C ILE A 71 -3.79 -2.26 7.31
N ILE A 72 -2.76 -2.91 7.84
CA ILE A 72 -2.64 -4.37 7.84
C ILE A 72 -2.71 -4.87 9.28
N ASP A 73 -3.61 -5.80 9.55
CA ASP A 73 -3.77 -6.46 10.85
C ASP A 73 -2.66 -7.49 11.08
N THR A 74 -1.87 -7.39 12.13
CA THR A 74 -0.69 -8.26 12.31
C THR A 74 -1.02 -9.70 12.71
N SER A 75 -2.27 -10.00 13.05
CA SER A 75 -2.70 -11.38 13.32
C SER A 75 -2.62 -12.23 12.06
N LYS A 76 -2.33 -13.53 12.19
CA LYS A 76 -2.20 -14.46 11.06
C LYS A 76 -3.46 -14.44 10.17
N GLY A 77 -3.30 -14.15 8.88
CA GLY A 77 -4.45 -14.02 7.97
C GLY A 77 -5.32 -12.79 8.22
N GLY A 78 -4.81 -11.80 8.95
CA GLY A 78 -5.47 -10.53 9.21
C GLY A 78 -5.76 -9.74 7.93
N LYS A 79 -6.70 -8.80 8.02
CA LYS A 79 -7.16 -8.01 6.88
C LYS A 79 -6.07 -7.06 6.38
N VAL A 80 -6.14 -6.73 5.08
CA VAL A 80 -5.41 -5.64 4.43
C VAL A 80 -6.46 -4.62 3.99
N ALA A 81 -6.51 -3.46 4.66
CA ALA A 81 -7.46 -2.41 4.34
C ALA A 81 -6.74 -1.28 3.58
N CYS A 82 -7.12 -1.04 2.33
CA CYS A 82 -6.53 -0.01 1.47
C CYS A 82 -7.43 1.23 1.46
N LEU A 83 -6.87 2.39 1.81
CA LEU A 83 -7.61 3.64 1.98
C LEU A 83 -7.01 4.72 1.05
N PRO A 84 -7.81 5.38 0.21
CA PRO A 84 -7.35 6.55 -0.55
C PRO A 84 -7.19 7.76 0.37
N LEU A 85 -6.17 8.58 0.07
CA LEU A 85 -5.88 9.83 0.78
C LEU A 85 -6.27 11.07 -0.05
N ASP A 86 -6.42 10.93 -1.37
CA ASP A 86 -6.67 12.09 -2.23
C ASP A 86 -8.12 12.59 -2.13
N GLU A 87 -8.25 13.90 -2.25
CA GLU A 87 -9.51 14.52 -2.64
C GLU A 87 -9.62 14.50 -4.17
N LEU A 88 -10.63 13.78 -4.68
CA LEU A 88 -10.74 13.41 -6.10
C LEU A 88 -10.75 14.58 -7.11
N ASN A 89 -11.00 15.83 -6.65
CA ASN A 89 -11.03 17.04 -7.47
C ASN A 89 -10.18 18.19 -6.91
N ASN A 90 -9.26 17.89 -5.99
CA ASN A 90 -8.31 18.86 -5.46
C ASN A 90 -6.92 18.50 -6.01
N TYR A 91 -6.54 19.17 -7.09
CA TYR A 91 -5.39 18.85 -7.96
C TYR A 91 -4.01 19.13 -7.34
N ASP A 92 -3.88 19.02 -6.02
CA ASP A 92 -2.63 19.34 -5.35
C ASP A 92 -1.62 18.21 -5.61
N GLY A 93 -0.83 18.37 -6.67
CA GLY A 93 0.14 17.41 -7.17
C GLY A 93 1.44 17.37 -6.38
N ASN A 94 1.37 17.42 -5.05
CA ASN A 94 2.57 17.33 -4.22
C ASN A 94 2.96 15.87 -3.95
N PRO A 95 4.22 15.48 -4.28
CA PRO A 95 4.78 14.16 -3.96
C PRO A 95 5.12 14.00 -2.48
#